data_AF-A0A803QVY1-F1
#
_entry.id   AF-A0A803QVY1-F1
#
_cell.length_a   1.000
_cell.length_b   1.000
_cell.length_c   1.000
_cell.angle_alpha   90.00
_cell.angle_beta   90.00
_cell.angle_gamma   90.00
#
_symmetry.space_group_name_H-M   'P 1'
#
loop_
_entity.id
_entity.type
_entity.pdbx_description
1 polymer ?
#
loop_
_entity_poly.entity_id
_entity_poly.type
_entity_poly.pdbx_seq_one_letter_code
_entity_poly.pdbx_strand_id
1 'polypeptide(L)'
;MEKMLEVSRETVLDKEFCQYVARAFSRYSDRAGKPVVKWTEVHNWFHNAKQESAKASKNVLELAGASLPVKSSVKPTAEEKNQDLSELEFEARSSKDGAWYDVDMFVAHRELITGETEVRVRFVGYGAEEDEWINIKKGVRERSVPLEHSECHKVEVGDPVLCFQEKDDQARHYDAHVLEIQRRMHDIRGCRCIFLVRYNHDESEERVRLKRLCGRPTYNN
;
A
#
# COMPACT_ATOMS: atom_id res chain seq x y z
N MET A 1 -7.74 -18.20 -3.20
CA MET A 1 -7.89 -17.96 -1.75
C MET A 1 -8.40 -19.20 -0.99
N GLU A 2 -9.12 -20.11 -1.64
CA GLU A 2 -9.69 -21.31 -0.97
C GLU A 2 -8.72 -22.46 -0.73
N LYS A 3 -7.56 -22.54 -1.42
CA LYS A 3 -6.65 -23.70 -1.37
C LYS A 3 -5.57 -23.68 -0.28
N MET A 4 -5.67 -22.81 0.73
CA MET A 4 -4.74 -22.82 1.89
C MET A 4 -5.45 -23.01 3.24
N LEU A 5 -6.74 -23.39 3.24
CA LEU A 5 -7.59 -23.43 4.43
C LEU A 5 -7.43 -24.69 5.31
N GLU A 6 -6.44 -25.54 5.08
CA GLU A 6 -6.39 -26.87 5.70
C GLU A 6 -5.31 -27.06 6.78
N VAL A 7 -4.82 -25.96 7.37
CA VAL A 7 -4.01 -26.04 8.60
C VAL A 7 -4.46 -24.96 9.58
N SER A 8 -4.80 -25.40 10.79
CA SER A 8 -5.22 -24.62 11.97
C SER A 8 -6.72 -24.33 12.08
N ARG A 9 -7.46 -25.34 12.57
CA ARG A 9 -8.64 -25.09 13.41
C ARG A 9 -8.13 -24.57 14.75
N GLU A 10 -8.66 -23.43 15.16
CA GLU A 10 -8.51 -22.82 16.50
C GLU A 10 -7.12 -22.27 16.86
N THR A 11 -6.71 -21.22 16.15
CA THR A 11 -5.98 -20.13 16.81
C THR A 11 -6.67 -18.80 16.48
N VAL A 12 -6.74 -17.93 17.47
CA VAL A 12 -7.06 -16.51 17.29
C VAL A 12 -6.27 -16.00 16.09
N LEU A 13 -6.89 -15.19 15.22
CA LEU A 13 -6.22 -14.60 14.07
C LEU A 13 -5.05 -13.75 14.58
N ASP A 14 -3.89 -14.37 14.66
CA ASP A 14 -2.69 -13.77 15.20
C ASP A 14 -2.30 -12.58 14.33
N LYS A 15 -1.88 -11.47 14.95
CA LYS A 15 -1.56 -10.24 14.22
C LYS A 15 -0.42 -10.52 13.24
N GLU A 16 0.53 -11.33 13.67
CA GLU A 16 1.70 -11.83 12.97
C GLU A 16 1.29 -12.64 11.74
N PHE A 17 0.25 -13.46 11.84
CA PHE A 17 -0.31 -14.19 10.70
C PHE A 17 -0.96 -13.24 9.68
N CYS A 18 -1.80 -12.30 10.14
CA CYS A 18 -2.43 -11.32 9.24
C CYS A 18 -1.38 -10.43 8.54
N GLN A 19 -0.32 -10.08 9.27
CA GLN A 19 0.85 -9.38 8.75
C GLN A 19 1.57 -10.20 7.69
N TYR A 20 1.88 -11.47 7.96
CA TYR A 20 2.49 -12.37 6.99
C TYR A 20 1.67 -12.47 5.69
N VAL A 21 0.36 -12.67 5.80
CA VAL A 21 -0.55 -12.72 4.65
C VAL A 21 -0.56 -11.39 3.89
N ALA A 22 -0.60 -10.25 4.59
CA ALA A 22 -0.53 -8.92 3.97
C ALA A 22 0.79 -8.70 3.19
N ARG A 23 1.95 -9.11 3.77
CA ARG A 23 3.27 -9.07 3.10
C ARG A 23 3.24 -9.92 1.83
N ALA A 24 2.84 -11.19 1.95
CA ALA A 24 2.82 -12.13 0.84
C ALA A 24 1.91 -11.62 -0.28
N PHE A 25 0.69 -11.20 0.07
CA PHE A 25 -0.30 -10.73 -0.89
C PHE A 25 0.13 -9.45 -1.62
N SER A 26 0.76 -8.51 -0.91
CA SER A 26 1.26 -7.26 -1.50
C SER A 26 2.44 -7.46 -2.46
N ARG A 27 3.13 -8.60 -2.39
CA ARG A 27 4.24 -8.97 -3.28
C ARG A 27 3.81 -9.73 -4.53
N TYR A 28 2.52 -10.07 -4.70
CA TYR A 28 2.05 -10.74 -5.90
C TYR A 28 2.03 -9.80 -7.11
N SER A 29 2.52 -10.32 -8.24
CA SER A 29 2.61 -9.65 -9.53
C SER A 29 1.28 -9.13 -10.09
N ASP A 30 0.20 -9.88 -9.85
CA ASP A 30 -1.16 -9.51 -10.24
C ASP A 30 -1.68 -8.23 -9.56
N ARG A 31 -0.97 -7.74 -8.54
CA ARG A 31 -1.31 -6.52 -7.81
C ARG A 31 -0.49 -5.29 -8.23
N ALA A 32 0.28 -5.36 -9.32
CA ALA A 32 0.94 -4.18 -9.86
C ALA A 32 -0.06 -3.02 -10.08
N GLY A 33 0.19 -1.88 -9.43
CA GLY A 33 -0.66 -0.69 -9.48
C GLY A 33 -1.86 -0.71 -8.53
N LYS A 34 -1.93 -1.70 -7.64
CA LYS A 34 -2.93 -1.74 -6.54
C LYS A 34 -2.29 -1.25 -5.24
N PRO A 35 -3.06 -0.61 -4.35
CA PRO A 35 -2.56 -0.25 -3.01
C PRO A 35 -2.03 -1.48 -2.25
N VAL A 36 -1.01 -1.27 -1.42
CA VAL A 36 -0.50 -2.28 -0.48
C VAL A 36 -1.61 -2.69 0.47
N VAL A 37 -1.71 -3.99 0.76
CA VAL A 37 -2.72 -4.48 1.69
C VAL A 37 -2.24 -4.31 3.12
N LYS A 38 -3.06 -3.66 3.95
CA LYS A 38 -2.82 -3.50 5.38
C LYS A 38 -3.20 -4.79 6.13
N TRP A 39 -2.46 -5.13 7.19
CA TRP A 39 -2.78 -6.31 8.00
C TRP A 39 -4.19 -6.23 8.61
N THR A 40 -4.67 -5.02 8.88
CA THR A 40 -6.03 -4.76 9.37
C THR A 40 -7.11 -5.15 8.35
N GLU A 41 -6.85 -4.94 7.06
CA GLU A 41 -7.77 -5.35 5.98
C GLU A 41 -7.86 -6.88 5.90
N VAL A 42 -6.73 -7.58 6.04
CA VAL A 42 -6.68 -9.05 6.10
C VAL A 42 -7.45 -9.56 7.33
N HIS A 43 -7.19 -8.97 8.49
CA HIS A 43 -7.86 -9.34 9.75
C HIS A 43 -9.39 -9.16 9.63
N ASN A 44 -9.84 -8.01 9.10
CA ASN A 44 -11.26 -7.72 8.91
C ASN A 44 -11.90 -8.68 7.90
N TRP A 45 -11.20 -9.01 6.80
CA TRP A 45 -11.68 -9.99 5.83
C TRP A 45 -11.91 -11.37 6.45
N PHE A 46 -10.94 -11.88 7.23
CA PHE A 46 -11.10 -13.16 7.93
C PHE A 46 -12.25 -13.15 8.94
N HIS A 47 -12.38 -12.04 9.68
CA HIS A 47 -13.45 -11.90 10.67
C HIS A 47 -14.83 -11.88 10.01
N ASN A 48 -14.97 -11.15 8.89
CA ASN A 48 -16.20 -11.11 8.10
C ASN A 48 -16.52 -12.47 7.48
N ALA A 49 -15.52 -13.17 6.91
CA ALA A 49 -15.69 -14.51 6.36
C ALA A 49 -16.18 -15.53 7.41
N LYS A 50 -15.64 -15.46 8.64
CA LYS A 50 -16.13 -16.28 9.77
C LYS A 50 -17.57 -15.93 10.15
N GLN A 51 -17.95 -14.65 10.15
CA GLN A 51 -19.33 -14.25 10.42
C GLN A 51 -20.30 -14.68 9.32
N GLU A 52 -19.90 -14.62 8.05
CA GLU A 52 -20.73 -15.12 6.94
C GLU A 52 -20.87 -16.64 6.98
N SER A 53 -19.80 -17.38 7.27
CA SER A 53 -19.85 -18.83 7.48
C SER A 53 -20.71 -19.20 8.70
N ALA A 54 -20.65 -18.43 9.79
CA ALA A 54 -21.48 -18.64 10.97
C ALA A 54 -22.95 -18.29 10.72
N LYS A 55 -23.24 -17.27 9.90
CA LYS A 55 -24.61 -16.94 9.45
C LYS A 55 -25.17 -18.01 8.52
N ALA A 56 -24.35 -18.58 7.64
CA ALA A 56 -24.72 -19.73 6.81
C ALA A 56 -25.04 -20.98 7.65
N SER A 57 -24.30 -21.23 8.75
CA SER A 57 -24.60 -22.31 9.70
C SER A 57 -25.78 -22.01 10.64
N LYS A 58 -26.11 -20.74 10.91
CA LYS A 58 -27.26 -20.35 11.75
C LYS A 58 -28.60 -20.35 11.01
N ASN A 59 -28.62 -20.42 9.69
CA ASN A 59 -29.86 -20.55 8.91
C ASN A 59 -30.55 -21.93 9.04
N VAL A 60 -30.07 -22.82 9.92
CA VAL A 60 -30.74 -24.09 10.27
C VAL A 60 -31.40 -24.06 11.66
N LEU A 61 -31.11 -23.08 12.52
CA LEU A 61 -31.66 -23.01 13.88
C LEU A 61 -31.87 -21.55 14.31
N GLU A 62 -33.05 -21.00 14.01
CA GLU A 62 -33.93 -20.29 14.95
C GLU A 62 -34.97 -19.45 14.20
N LEU A 63 -36.19 -19.98 14.17
CA LEU A 63 -37.43 -19.28 13.86
C LEU A 63 -38.11 -18.94 15.20
N ALA A 64 -37.83 -17.77 15.79
CA ALA A 64 -38.74 -17.08 16.73
C ALA A 64 -38.13 -15.75 17.25
N GLY A 65 -38.91 -14.65 17.17
CA GLY A 65 -38.78 -13.50 18.06
C GLY A 65 -38.36 -12.18 17.42
N ALA A 66 -39.32 -11.28 17.24
CA ALA A 66 -39.19 -9.96 16.62
C ALA A 66 -38.55 -8.88 17.53
N SER A 67 -37.89 -7.87 16.93
CA SER A 67 -38.14 -6.43 17.16
C SER A 67 -37.27 -5.50 16.28
N LEU A 68 -37.82 -4.30 16.02
CA LEU A 68 -37.52 -3.27 15.00
C LEU A 68 -36.38 -2.26 15.37
N PRO A 69 -35.98 -1.33 14.45
CA PRO A 69 -34.66 -0.68 14.43
C PRO A 69 -34.65 0.74 15.03
N VAL A 70 -33.46 1.23 15.41
CA VAL A 70 -33.25 2.66 15.72
C VAL A 70 -31.93 3.16 15.11
N LYS A 71 -32.05 4.14 14.21
CA LYS A 71 -30.98 5.06 13.80
C LYS A 71 -30.87 6.19 14.83
N SER A 72 -29.66 6.65 15.12
CA SER A 72 -29.42 8.10 15.29
C SER A 72 -27.95 8.45 15.11
N SER A 73 -27.73 9.41 14.21
CA SER A 73 -26.50 10.16 13.99
C SER A 73 -26.41 11.30 15.01
N VAL A 74 -25.23 11.60 15.55
CA VAL A 74 -24.87 12.96 16.01
C VAL A 74 -23.36 13.17 15.83
N LYS A 75 -23.01 14.22 15.07
CA LYS A 75 -21.67 14.81 14.94
C LYS A 75 -21.33 15.68 16.16
N PRO A 76 -20.06 16.00 16.39
CA PRO A 76 -19.71 17.38 16.71
C PRO A 76 -18.70 17.95 15.72
N THR A 77 -19.06 19.09 15.15
CA THR A 77 -18.20 20.06 14.49
C THR A 77 -17.39 20.84 15.52
N ALA A 78 -16.09 20.97 15.31
CA ALA A 78 -15.29 22.11 15.72
C ALA A 78 -14.21 22.33 14.65
N GLU A 79 -14.39 23.40 13.88
CA GLU A 79 -13.50 23.83 12.81
C GLU A 79 -12.25 24.45 13.41
N GLU A 80 -11.15 23.71 13.37
CA GLU A 80 -9.82 24.28 13.26
C GLU A 80 -9.32 23.93 11.86
N LYS A 81 -8.72 24.90 11.15
CA LYS A 81 -8.01 24.68 9.88
C LYS A 81 -6.76 23.81 10.14
N ASN A 82 -6.97 22.55 10.48
CA ASN A 82 -6.01 21.49 10.27
C ASN A 82 -6.18 21.12 8.79
N GLN A 83 -5.11 21.25 7.99
CA GLN A 83 -4.97 20.36 6.84
C GLN A 83 -5.24 18.96 7.38
N ASP A 84 -6.12 18.19 6.73
CA ASP A 84 -6.55 16.90 7.26
C ASP A 84 -5.35 15.94 7.29
N LEU A 85 -4.56 16.00 8.36
CA LEU A 85 -3.37 15.18 8.57
C LEU A 85 -3.72 13.70 8.64
N SER A 86 -5.02 13.35 8.76
CA SER A 86 -5.51 11.98 8.73
C SER A 86 -5.56 11.37 7.33
N GLU A 87 -5.51 12.19 6.27
CA GLU A 87 -5.46 11.73 4.87
C GLU A 87 -4.03 11.45 4.38
N LEU A 88 -3.00 12.00 5.05
CA LEU A 88 -1.62 11.87 4.59
C LEU A 88 -1.05 10.48 4.90
N GLU A 89 -0.84 9.71 3.84
CA GLU A 89 -0.16 8.43 3.91
C GLU A 89 1.32 8.59 3.52
N PHE A 90 2.20 7.86 4.21
CA PHE A 90 3.64 7.94 3.99
C PHE A 90 4.19 6.63 3.44
N GLU A 91 5.31 6.75 2.73
CA GLU A 91 6.18 5.63 2.36
C GLU A 91 7.62 5.95 2.82
N ALA A 92 8.38 4.91 3.11
CA ALA A 92 9.77 5.05 3.52
C ALA A 92 10.69 4.06 2.81
N ARG A 93 11.93 4.48 2.59
CA ARG A 93 12.95 3.72 1.87
C ARG A 93 13.69 2.81 2.84
N SER A 94 13.59 1.50 2.64
CA SER A 94 14.33 0.52 3.45
C SER A 94 15.82 0.60 3.14
N SER A 95 16.64 0.53 4.19
CA SER A 95 18.09 0.46 4.11
C SER A 95 18.59 -0.92 3.65
N LYS A 96 17.76 -1.96 3.75
CA LYS A 96 18.13 -3.35 3.45
C LYS A 96 18.20 -3.62 1.95
N ASP A 97 17.24 -3.08 1.20
CA ASP A 97 17.09 -3.37 -0.24
C ASP A 97 16.90 -2.12 -1.11
N GLY A 98 16.85 -0.93 -0.50
CA GLY A 98 16.70 0.34 -1.21
C GLY A 98 15.31 0.59 -1.78
N ALA A 99 14.33 -0.29 -1.53
CA ALA A 99 12.96 -0.16 -2.01
C ALA A 99 12.10 0.71 -1.08
N TRP A 100 11.01 1.24 -1.63
CA TRP A 100 10.03 2.01 -0.90
C TRP A 100 8.86 1.13 -0.45
N TYR A 101 8.44 1.31 0.81
CA TYR A 101 7.36 0.58 1.44
C TYR A 101 6.42 1.54 2.18
N ASP A 102 5.14 1.23 2.18
CA ASP A 102 4.14 1.99 2.92
C ASP A 102 4.44 1.94 4.42
N VAL A 103 4.31 3.10 5.08
CA VAL A 103 4.45 3.23 6.53
C VAL A 103 3.12 2.88 7.19
N ASP A 104 3.16 1.94 8.14
CA ASP A 104 2.03 1.62 9.03
C ASP A 104 1.99 2.62 10.20
N MET A 105 3.16 2.86 10.82
CA MET A 105 3.30 3.84 11.89
C MET A 105 4.74 4.29 12.12
N PHE A 106 4.88 5.52 12.64
CA PHE A 106 6.11 6.00 13.23
C PHE A 106 6.17 5.60 14.71
N VAL A 107 7.13 4.76 15.07
CA VAL A 107 7.26 4.14 16.40
C VAL A 107 8.02 5.05 17.37
N ALA A 108 9.08 5.72 16.89
CA ALA A 108 9.93 6.59 17.69
C ALA A 108 10.67 7.60 16.80
N HIS A 109 11.34 8.57 17.40
CA HIS A 109 12.25 9.49 16.72
C HIS A 109 13.55 9.63 17.53
N ARG A 110 14.64 10.03 16.87
CA ARG A 110 15.92 10.39 17.50
C ARG A 110 16.61 11.50 16.73
N GLU A 111 17.39 12.29 17.44
CA GLU A 111 18.32 13.25 16.86
C GLU A 111 19.74 12.72 17.02
N LEU A 112 20.49 12.71 15.92
CA LEU A 112 21.88 12.32 15.90
C LEU A 112 22.76 13.52 16.27
N ILE A 113 23.97 13.24 16.77
CA ILE A 113 24.97 14.29 17.08
C ILE A 113 25.34 15.11 15.82
N THR A 114 25.16 14.53 14.63
CA THR A 114 25.32 15.22 13.35
C THR A 114 24.26 16.28 13.07
N GLY A 115 23.21 16.40 13.90
CA GLY A 115 22.05 17.25 13.70
C GLY A 115 20.99 16.65 12.75
N GLU A 116 21.18 15.40 12.31
CA GLU A 116 20.20 14.69 11.50
C GLU A 116 19.11 14.07 12.37
N THR A 117 17.85 14.10 11.87
CA THR A 117 16.71 13.48 12.54
C THR A 117 16.33 12.17 11.85
N GLU A 118 16.14 11.14 12.65
CA GLU A 118 15.68 9.83 12.19
C GLU A 118 14.40 9.42 12.92
N VAL A 119 13.55 8.69 12.20
CA VAL A 119 12.34 8.07 12.74
C VAL A 119 12.46 6.56 12.66
N ARG A 120 11.93 5.87 13.67
CA ARG A 120 11.77 4.43 13.64
C ARG A 120 10.43 4.11 12.99
N VAL A 121 10.47 3.42 11.85
CA VAL A 121 9.30 3.15 11.01
C VAL A 121 8.92 1.68 11.11
N ARG A 122 7.62 1.43 11.29
CA ARG A 122 7.01 0.12 11.02
C ARG A 122 6.34 0.15 9.66
N PHE A 123 6.70 -0.79 8.80
CA PHE A 123 6.14 -0.91 7.46
C PHE A 123 4.83 -1.70 7.45
N VAL A 124 3.95 -1.39 6.48
CA VAL A 124 2.70 -2.12 6.28
C VAL A 124 2.98 -3.59 5.98
N GLY A 125 2.29 -4.45 6.73
CA GLY A 125 2.47 -5.89 6.68
C GLY A 125 3.64 -6.37 7.54
N TYR A 126 4.57 -5.52 7.97
CA TYR A 126 5.73 -5.93 8.76
C TYR A 126 5.52 -5.78 10.29
N GLY A 127 6.25 -6.59 11.05
CA GLY A 127 6.20 -6.66 12.51
C GLY A 127 7.34 -5.86 13.13
N ALA A 128 7.35 -5.79 14.47
CA ALA A 128 8.31 -4.99 15.24
C ALA A 128 9.78 -5.40 15.02
N GLU A 129 9.99 -6.65 14.64
CA GLU A 129 11.29 -7.24 14.32
C GLU A 129 11.94 -6.64 13.06
N GLU A 130 11.14 -6.03 12.18
CA GLU A 130 11.59 -5.43 10.92
C GLU A 130 11.62 -3.90 10.97
N ASP A 131 11.31 -3.28 12.11
CA ASP A 131 11.30 -1.82 12.26
C ASP A 131 12.69 -1.23 11.94
N GLU A 132 12.73 -0.16 11.12
CA GLU A 132 13.98 0.47 10.68
C GLU A 132 14.08 1.92 11.15
N TRP A 133 15.30 2.37 11.50
CA TRP A 133 15.62 3.79 11.69
C TRP A 133 15.92 4.43 10.34
N ILE A 134 15.15 5.45 9.99
CA ILE A 134 15.18 6.09 8.67
C ILE A 134 15.35 7.60 8.84
N ASN A 135 16.31 8.17 8.12
CA ASN A 135 16.49 9.61 8.05
C ASN A 135 15.29 10.28 7.36
N ILE A 136 14.65 11.23 8.06
CA ILE A 136 13.41 11.86 7.59
C ILE A 136 13.61 12.53 6.22
N LYS A 137 14.70 13.28 6.06
CA LYS A 137 14.95 14.08 4.85
C LYS A 137 15.31 13.21 3.63
N LYS A 138 15.90 12.04 3.85
CA LYS A 138 16.44 11.19 2.79
C LYS A 138 15.56 9.99 2.46
N GLY A 139 14.73 9.55 3.39
CA GLY A 139 14.08 8.23 3.31
C GLY A 139 12.62 8.20 3.72
N VAL A 140 11.97 9.33 4.00
CA VAL A 140 10.52 9.39 4.29
C VAL A 140 9.88 10.42 3.38
N ARG A 141 8.74 10.08 2.77
CA ARG A 141 7.97 11.00 1.93
C ARG A 141 6.49 10.63 1.91
N GLU A 142 5.66 11.55 1.44
CA GLU A 142 4.26 11.24 1.13
C GLU A 142 4.19 10.13 0.07
N ARG A 143 3.24 9.21 0.26
CA ARG A 143 3.05 8.01 -0.56
C ARG A 143 2.85 8.38 -2.02
N SER A 144 3.50 7.64 -2.91
CA SER A 144 3.29 7.75 -4.35
C SER A 144 1.90 7.27 -4.73
N VAL A 145 1.24 7.95 -5.67
CA VAL A 145 -0.16 7.68 -6.03
C VAL A 145 -0.21 6.83 -7.31
N PRO A 146 -0.90 5.68 -7.31
CA PRO A 146 -1.11 4.89 -8.52
C PRO A 146 -1.79 5.72 -9.61
N LEU A 147 -1.32 5.57 -10.85
CA LEU A 147 -1.85 6.31 -11.99
C LEU A 147 -3.04 5.56 -12.62
N GLU A 148 -4.18 6.23 -12.73
CA GLU A 148 -5.34 5.68 -13.42
C GLU A 148 -5.10 5.63 -14.94
N HIS A 149 -5.82 4.73 -15.63
CA HIS A 149 -5.63 4.50 -17.06
C HIS A 149 -5.82 5.77 -17.93
N SER A 150 -6.69 6.69 -17.48
CA SER A 150 -6.93 7.99 -18.11
C SER A 150 -5.83 9.02 -17.84
N GLU A 151 -4.99 8.80 -16.83
CA GLU A 151 -3.99 9.74 -16.33
C GLU A 151 -2.61 9.55 -16.97
N CYS A 152 -2.47 8.64 -17.92
CA CYS A 152 -1.18 8.43 -18.58
C CYS A 152 -0.61 9.71 -19.21
N HIS A 153 -1.48 10.62 -19.65
CA HIS A 153 -1.10 11.90 -20.24
C HIS A 153 -0.38 12.85 -19.26
N LYS A 154 -0.53 12.63 -17.95
CA LYS A 154 0.12 13.42 -16.90
C LYS A 154 1.60 13.08 -16.71
N VAL A 155 2.05 11.94 -17.23
CA VAL A 155 3.44 11.48 -17.12
C VAL A 155 4.25 12.02 -18.30
N GLU A 156 5.34 12.72 -18.02
CA GLU A 156 6.25 13.29 -19.01
C GLU A 156 7.66 12.67 -18.94
N VAL A 157 8.48 12.92 -19.96
CA VAL A 157 9.87 12.47 -19.97
C VAL A 157 10.66 13.32 -18.96
N GLY A 158 11.44 12.65 -18.12
CA GLY A 158 12.15 13.25 -17.00
C GLY A 158 11.42 13.13 -15.66
N ASP A 159 10.13 12.78 -15.66
CA ASP A 159 9.36 12.68 -14.42
C ASP A 159 9.93 11.63 -13.46
N PRO A 160 10.03 11.97 -12.16
CA PRO A 160 10.28 10.98 -11.12
C PRO A 160 9.03 10.14 -10.89
N VAL A 161 9.19 8.83 -10.90
CA VAL A 161 8.12 7.86 -10.67
C VAL A 161 8.56 6.80 -9.69
N LEU A 162 7.61 6.27 -8.91
CA LEU A 162 7.83 5.03 -8.18
C LEU A 162 7.40 3.88 -9.09
N CYS A 163 8.33 3.01 -9.47
CA CYS A 163 8.11 1.92 -10.39
C CYS A 163 8.15 0.57 -9.65
N PHE A 164 7.09 -0.22 -9.80
CA PHE A 164 7.08 -1.61 -9.38
C PHE A 164 8.00 -2.42 -10.29
N GLN A 165 9.10 -2.95 -9.77
CA GLN A 165 10.02 -3.85 -10.45
C GLN A 165 9.73 -5.29 -10.07
N GLU A 166 9.46 -6.13 -11.05
CA GLU A 166 9.23 -7.56 -10.88
C GLU A 166 10.35 -8.33 -11.59
N LYS A 167 11.11 -9.10 -10.81
CA LYS A 167 12.10 -10.10 -11.26
C LYS A 167 11.68 -11.46 -10.71
N ASP A 168 12.35 -12.54 -11.14
CA ASP A 168 11.96 -13.92 -10.83
C ASP A 168 11.78 -14.21 -9.32
N ASP A 169 12.57 -13.56 -8.46
CA ASP A 169 12.60 -13.78 -7.01
C ASP A 169 12.16 -12.55 -6.19
N GLN A 170 11.94 -11.40 -6.83
CA GLN A 170 11.65 -10.15 -6.13
C GLN A 170 10.62 -9.28 -6.85
N ALA A 171 9.72 -8.70 -6.05
CA ALA A 171 8.69 -7.77 -6.49
C ALA A 171 8.66 -6.58 -5.53
N ARG A 172 9.24 -5.45 -5.95
CA ARG A 172 9.51 -4.29 -5.09
C ARG A 172 9.27 -2.97 -5.81
N HIS A 173 9.08 -1.90 -5.05
CA HIS A 173 8.92 -0.55 -5.59
C HIS A 173 10.21 0.25 -5.48
N TYR A 174 10.69 0.80 -6.59
CA TYR A 174 11.92 1.57 -6.67
C TYR A 174 11.68 2.90 -7.33
N ASP A 175 12.45 3.91 -6.93
CA ASP A 175 12.49 5.16 -7.68
C ASP A 175 13.11 4.95 -9.06
N ALA A 176 12.49 5.58 -10.04
CA ALA A 176 12.96 5.61 -11.42
C ALA A 176 12.62 6.96 -12.06
N HIS A 177 13.23 7.22 -13.21
CA HIS A 177 12.89 8.36 -14.07
C HIS A 177 12.42 7.88 -15.43
N VAL A 178 11.45 8.58 -16.01
CA VAL A 178 10.95 8.28 -17.36
C VAL A 178 11.94 8.80 -18.41
N LEU A 179 12.45 7.93 -19.28
CA LEU A 179 13.37 8.27 -20.37
C LEU A 179 12.67 8.46 -21.71
N GLU A 180 11.67 7.63 -22.01
CA GLU A 180 10.95 7.63 -23.28
C GLU A 180 9.50 7.23 -23.04
N ILE A 181 8.57 7.80 -23.82
CA ILE A 181 7.16 7.41 -23.79
C ILE A 181 6.67 7.09 -25.19
N GLN A 182 6.27 5.84 -25.40
CA GLN A 182 5.55 5.43 -26.61
C GLN A 182 4.05 5.50 -26.36
N ARG A 183 3.46 6.62 -26.78
CA ARG A 183 2.01 6.84 -26.71
C ARG A 183 1.30 5.91 -27.71
N ARG A 184 0.24 5.23 -27.25
CA ARG A 184 -0.59 4.37 -28.08
C ARG A 184 -2.06 4.76 -27.93
N MET A 185 -2.86 4.55 -28.98
CA MET A 185 -4.30 4.71 -28.88
C MET A 185 -4.90 3.70 -27.91
N HIS A 186 -5.70 4.19 -26.95
CA HIS A 186 -6.43 3.39 -26.00
C HIS A 186 -7.67 4.14 -25.47
N ASP A 187 -8.54 3.42 -24.77
CA ASP A 187 -9.75 3.97 -24.14
C ASP A 187 -9.68 3.79 -22.62
N ILE A 188 -10.80 4.08 -21.94
CA ILE A 188 -10.94 3.98 -20.48
C ILE A 188 -10.73 2.56 -19.94
N ARG A 189 -10.76 1.51 -20.79
CA ARG A 189 -10.58 0.13 -20.35
C ARG A 189 -9.12 -0.19 -20.01
N GLY A 190 -8.18 0.59 -20.52
CA GLY A 190 -6.79 0.42 -20.12
C GLY A 190 -5.77 1.14 -20.97
N CYS A 191 -4.80 1.78 -20.30
CA CYS A 191 -3.66 2.39 -20.95
C CYS A 191 -2.79 1.36 -21.67
N ARG A 192 -2.49 1.64 -22.95
CA ARG A 192 -1.60 0.83 -23.80
C ARG A 192 -0.25 1.48 -24.07
N CYS A 193 0.03 2.63 -23.45
CA CYS A 193 1.33 3.28 -23.57
C CYS A 193 2.46 2.38 -23.03
N ILE A 194 3.68 2.64 -23.48
CA ILE A 194 4.90 2.00 -22.98
C ILE A 194 5.83 3.10 -22.51
N PHE A 195 6.36 2.94 -21.30
CA PHE A 195 7.26 3.89 -20.65
C PHE A 195 8.61 3.20 -20.50
N LEU A 196 9.66 3.78 -21.08
CA LEU A 196 11.03 3.38 -20.75
C LEU A 196 11.42 4.13 -19.47
N VAL A 197 11.75 3.39 -18.43
CA VAL A 197 12.21 3.96 -17.16
C VAL A 197 13.64 3.55 -16.89
N ARG A 198 14.40 4.39 -16.18
CA ARG A 198 15.71 4.04 -15.60
C ARG A 198 15.63 4.06 -14.08
N TYR A 199 15.98 2.96 -13.46
CA TYR A 199 15.95 2.82 -12.00
C TYR A 199 17.13 3.54 -11.34
N ASN A 200 16.85 4.25 -10.25
CA ASN A 200 17.88 5.05 -9.57
C ASN A 200 18.87 4.21 -8.76
N HIS A 201 18.53 2.96 -8.43
CA HIS A 201 19.33 2.13 -7.54
C HIS A 201 20.42 1.34 -8.27
N ASP A 202 20.22 0.97 -9.54
CA ASP A 202 21.14 0.13 -10.31
C ASP A 202 21.36 0.63 -11.76
N GLU A 203 20.81 1.78 -12.12
CA GLU A 203 20.85 2.37 -13.47
C GLU A 203 20.24 1.50 -14.58
N SER A 204 19.58 0.38 -14.22
CA SER A 204 18.95 -0.50 -15.19
C SER A 204 17.75 0.17 -15.86
N GLU A 205 17.52 -0.18 -17.11
CA GLU A 205 16.41 0.34 -17.90
C GLU A 205 15.37 -0.74 -18.17
N GLU A 206 14.09 -0.38 -18.10
CA GLU A 206 13.00 -1.30 -18.33
C GLU A 206 11.83 -0.63 -19.06
N ARG A 207 11.21 -1.35 -20.01
CA ARG A 207 9.96 -0.91 -20.64
C ARG A 207 8.76 -1.44 -19.85
N VAL A 208 8.04 -0.54 -19.21
CA VAL A 208 6.91 -0.87 -18.33
C VAL A 208 5.59 -0.30 -18.84
N ARG A 209 4.48 -0.81 -18.29
CA ARG A 209 3.11 -0.32 -18.51
C ARG A 209 2.74 0.68 -17.41
N LEU A 210 1.75 1.54 -17.68
CA LEU A 210 1.27 2.53 -16.71
C LEU A 210 0.94 1.94 -15.34
N LYS A 211 0.33 0.74 -15.30
CA LYS A 211 -0.02 0.05 -14.04
C LYS A 211 1.16 -0.22 -13.10
N ARG A 212 2.41 -0.15 -13.58
CA ARG A 212 3.60 -0.34 -12.75
C ARG A 212 4.15 0.99 -12.21
N LEU A 213 3.57 2.11 -12.60
CA LEU A 213 4.03 3.45 -12.23
C LEU A 213 3.06 4.10 -11.24
N CYS A 214 3.63 4.68 -10.20
CA CYS A 214 2.97 5.63 -9.33
C CYS A 214 3.60 7.01 -9.51
N GLY A 215 2.76 8.04 -9.63
CA GLY A 215 3.19 9.42 -9.70
C GLY A 215 3.59 9.94 -8.31
N ARG A 216 4.55 10.86 -8.27
CA ARG A 216 4.86 11.61 -7.05
C ARG A 216 3.76 12.67 -6.81
N PRO A 217 3.28 12.86 -5.57
CA PRO A 217 2.38 13.96 -5.25
C PRO A 217 2.98 15.30 -5.69
N THR A 218 2.20 16.10 -6.41
CA THR A 218 2.59 17.45 -6.82
C THR A 218 1.81 18.44 -5.96
N TYR A 219 2.52 19.29 -5.22
CA TYR A 219 1.89 20.42 -4.56
C TYR A 219 1.83 21.56 -5.57
N ASN A 220 0.63 21.93 -6.01
CA ASN A 220 0.43 23.23 -6.65
C ASN A 220 0.71 24.28 -5.58
N ASN A 221 1.87 24.92 -5.67
CA ASN A 221 2.27 26.03 -4.82
C ASN A 221 1.77 27.35 -5.41
#